data_AF-A0A2C5YEM1-F1
#
_entry.id   AF-A0A2C5YEM1-F1
#
_cell.length_a   1.000
_cell.length_b   1.000
_cell.length_c   1.000
_cell.angle_alpha   90.00
_cell.angle_beta   90.00
_cell.angle_gamma   90.00
#
_symmetry.space_group_name_H-M   'P 1'
#
loop_
_entity.id
_entity.type
_entity.pdbx_description
1 polymer ?
#
loop_
_entity_poly.entity_id
_entity_poly.type
_entity_poly.pdbx_seq_one_letter_code
_entity_poly.pdbx_strand_id
1 'polypeptide(L)'
;MATKLLRSRALVSVLRSAQSATPTARHAFSTSTTKCVALPKEADNMRKAPRNHIGSLEAPIVNPADKYQSKADSMHRYGSWLMGCLPKYIQQFSVWKDELTIYISPSGVFPVFSFLKYNTAAEFTQVSSIAGADYPTRKYRFEIVYNLLSVRHNSRIRVKTYADEVSPVPSLTSLFDGANWYEREVYDLYGVFFVGHPDLRRIMTDYGFEGHPLRKDFPLTGYTEVRYDEEKKRIVTEPLELTQAFRNFEGGSSAWEQVGPGSDRKPESFKLPKPKPEEKQESQK
;
A
#
# COMPACT_ATOMS: atom_id res chain seq x y z
N MET A 1 20.58 -97.42 -7.12
CA MET A 1 19.80 -97.46 -8.36
C MET A 1 19.98 -96.14 -9.11
N ALA A 2 20.13 -96.25 -10.43
CA ALA A 2 20.60 -95.27 -11.41
C ALA A 2 19.66 -94.04 -11.59
N THR A 3 20.16 -92.79 -11.57
CA THR A 3 20.57 -91.90 -12.71
C THR A 3 19.46 -91.16 -13.51
N LYS A 4 19.83 -89.94 -13.97
CA LYS A 4 19.34 -89.15 -15.15
C LYS A 4 18.05 -88.33 -15.00
N LEU A 5 17.81 -87.20 -15.69
CA LEU A 5 18.54 -86.17 -16.48
C LEU A 5 17.46 -85.14 -16.93
N LEU A 6 17.77 -83.84 -16.92
CA LEU A 6 17.53 -82.81 -17.97
C LEU A 6 16.15 -82.70 -18.71
N ARG A 7 15.53 -81.49 -18.72
CA ARG A 7 15.47 -80.56 -19.88
C ARG A 7 14.51 -79.35 -19.73
N SER A 8 14.93 -78.28 -20.39
CA SER A 8 14.35 -76.97 -20.71
C SER A 8 13.03 -76.95 -21.50
N ARG A 9 12.23 -75.86 -21.39
CA ARG A 9 11.88 -74.95 -22.51
C ARG A 9 10.99 -73.77 -22.09
N ALA A 10 11.19 -72.66 -22.81
CA ALA A 10 10.54 -71.36 -22.68
C ALA A 10 9.07 -71.34 -23.16
N LEU A 11 8.27 -70.43 -22.62
CA LEU A 11 6.95 -70.05 -23.14
C LEU A 11 6.97 -68.57 -23.55
N VAL A 12 6.97 -68.37 -24.87
CA VAL A 12 6.57 -67.11 -25.52
C VAL A 12 5.06 -67.03 -25.41
N SER A 13 4.54 -65.91 -24.89
CA SER A 13 3.10 -65.61 -24.96
C SER A 13 2.87 -64.34 -25.77
N VAL A 14 1.86 -64.45 -26.62
CA VAL A 14 1.54 -63.62 -27.78
C VAL A 14 0.74 -62.38 -27.36
N LEU A 15 1.03 -61.26 -28.03
CA LEU A 15 0.33 -59.99 -27.97
C LEU A 15 -1.19 -60.12 -28.23
N ARG A 16 -1.99 -59.40 -27.43
CA ARG A 16 -3.36 -59.02 -27.79
C ARG A 16 -3.57 -57.54 -27.50
N SER A 17 -4.00 -56.78 -28.52
CA SER A 17 -4.28 -55.35 -28.45
C SER A 17 -5.58 -55.07 -27.71
N ALA A 18 -5.54 -54.21 -26.69
CA ALA A 18 -6.72 -53.67 -26.03
C ALA A 18 -7.07 -52.28 -26.60
N GLN A 19 -8.38 -52.05 -26.70
CA GLN A 19 -9.08 -50.99 -27.42
C GLN A 19 -8.84 -49.57 -26.86
N SER A 20 -9.04 -48.59 -27.74
CA SER A 20 -8.96 -47.14 -27.50
C SER A 20 -10.06 -46.64 -26.56
N ALA A 21 -9.67 -46.07 -25.42
CA ALA A 21 -10.56 -45.30 -24.54
C ALA A 21 -10.43 -43.79 -24.81
N THR A 22 -11.56 -43.12 -24.99
CA THR A 22 -11.70 -41.66 -25.13
C THR A 22 -11.28 -40.92 -23.85
N PRO A 23 -10.52 -39.81 -23.90
CA PRO A 23 -10.07 -39.12 -22.70
C PRO A 23 -11.15 -38.18 -22.16
N THR A 24 -11.61 -38.44 -20.94
CA THR A 24 -12.32 -37.46 -20.11
C THR A 24 -11.28 -36.51 -19.51
N ALA A 25 -11.31 -35.24 -19.91
CA ALA A 25 -10.41 -34.22 -19.40
C ALA A 25 -10.75 -33.88 -17.94
N ARG A 26 -10.07 -34.54 -17.00
CA ARG A 26 -10.02 -34.10 -15.60
C ARG A 26 -8.91 -33.06 -15.48
N HIS A 27 -9.26 -31.85 -15.04
CA HIS A 27 -8.28 -30.83 -14.66
C HIS A 27 -7.48 -31.33 -13.45
N ALA A 28 -6.33 -31.96 -13.72
CA ALA A 28 -5.35 -32.29 -12.71
C ALA A 28 -4.52 -31.04 -12.40
N PHE A 29 -4.44 -30.66 -11.12
CA PHE A 29 -3.46 -29.70 -10.65
C PHE A 29 -2.07 -30.19 -11.08
N SER A 30 -1.32 -29.34 -11.80
CA SER A 30 0.07 -29.64 -12.17
C SER A 30 0.91 -29.63 -10.90
N THR A 31 1.12 -30.79 -10.30
CA THR A 31 2.23 -31.00 -9.37
C THR A 31 3.48 -31.08 -10.24
N SER A 32 4.25 -30.00 -10.31
CA SER A 32 5.60 -30.10 -10.86
C SER A 32 6.39 -31.02 -9.94
N THR A 33 6.51 -32.30 -10.31
CA THR A 33 7.50 -33.20 -9.70
C THR A 33 8.85 -32.55 -9.92
N THR A 34 9.63 -32.37 -8.84
CA THR A 34 11.03 -31.97 -8.94
C THR A 34 11.73 -32.99 -9.82
N LYS A 35 11.91 -32.68 -11.10
CA LYS A 35 12.78 -33.47 -11.96
C LYS A 35 14.17 -33.27 -11.39
N CYS A 36 14.66 -34.26 -10.65
CA CYS A 36 16.09 -34.40 -10.43
C CYS A 36 16.72 -34.55 -11.81
N VAL A 37 17.19 -33.43 -12.37
CA VAL A 37 17.98 -33.45 -13.59
C VAL A 37 19.27 -34.14 -13.20
N ALA A 38 19.40 -35.41 -13.58
CA ALA A 38 20.65 -36.15 -13.44
C ALA A 38 21.67 -35.44 -14.32
N LEU A 39 22.51 -34.59 -13.72
CA LEU A 39 23.61 -33.96 -14.42
C LEU A 39 24.54 -35.08 -14.91
N PRO A 40 25.02 -35.02 -16.16
CA PRO A 40 26.00 -35.98 -16.63
C PRO A 40 27.22 -35.96 -15.72
N LYS A 41 27.87 -37.11 -15.51
CA LYS A 41 29.07 -37.22 -14.65
C LYS A 41 30.23 -36.33 -15.10
N GLU A 42 30.19 -35.91 -16.37
CA GLU A 42 31.16 -35.01 -17.02
C GLU A 42 30.75 -33.53 -16.95
N ALA A 43 29.64 -33.19 -16.29
CA ALA A 43 29.22 -31.80 -16.14
C ALA A 43 30.27 -31.02 -15.34
N ASP A 44 30.70 -29.88 -15.90
CA ASP A 44 31.62 -28.99 -15.20
C ASP A 44 31.03 -28.54 -13.88
N ASN A 45 31.82 -28.72 -12.83
CA ASN A 45 31.40 -28.33 -11.50
C ASN A 45 31.41 -26.80 -11.40
N MET A 46 30.23 -26.19 -11.45
CA MET A 46 30.05 -24.73 -11.38
C MET A 46 30.64 -24.09 -10.11
N ARG A 47 31.00 -24.87 -9.08
CA ARG A 47 31.78 -24.38 -7.93
C ARG A 47 33.20 -23.94 -8.31
N LYS A 48 33.74 -24.49 -9.40
CA LYS A 48 35.06 -24.18 -9.96
C LYS A 48 35.00 -23.13 -11.08
N ALA A 49 33.81 -22.64 -11.44
CA ALA A 49 33.67 -21.61 -12.45
C ALA A 49 34.41 -20.33 -11.99
N PRO A 50 35.23 -19.72 -12.85
CA PRO A 50 35.92 -18.48 -12.50
C PRO A 50 34.87 -17.40 -12.22
N ARG A 51 34.99 -16.77 -11.05
CA ARG A 51 34.19 -15.59 -10.71
C ARG A 51 34.97 -14.37 -11.12
N ASN A 52 34.26 -13.32 -11.55
CA ASN A 52 34.87 -12.03 -11.76
C ASN A 52 35.54 -11.57 -10.46
N HIS A 53 36.80 -11.14 -10.54
CA HIS A 53 37.49 -10.56 -9.40
C HIS A 53 36.78 -9.25 -9.05
N ILE A 54 36.37 -9.11 -7.78
CA ILE A 54 35.75 -7.87 -7.31
C ILE A 54 36.90 -6.91 -7.03
N GLY A 55 37.13 -5.96 -7.95
CA GLY A 55 38.07 -4.87 -7.74
C GLY A 55 37.54 -3.84 -6.73
N SER A 56 38.13 -2.65 -6.73
CA SER A 56 37.57 -1.48 -6.04
C SER A 56 36.19 -1.15 -6.62
N LEU A 57 35.17 -1.08 -5.77
CA LEU A 57 33.83 -0.64 -6.17
C LEU A 57 33.77 0.89 -6.16
N GLU A 58 33.73 1.50 -7.34
CA GLU A 58 33.57 2.95 -7.49
C GLU A 58 32.10 3.29 -7.72
N ALA A 59 31.51 4.07 -6.81
CA ALA A 59 30.15 4.59 -6.93
C ALA A 59 30.16 6.12 -6.75
N PRO A 60 29.56 6.89 -7.68
CA PRO A 60 29.53 8.34 -7.57
C PRO A 60 28.61 8.80 -6.44
N ILE A 61 28.99 9.87 -5.74
CA ILE A 61 28.14 10.53 -4.75
C ILE A 61 27.11 11.38 -5.49
N VAL A 62 25.85 10.94 -5.50
CA VAL A 62 24.75 11.64 -6.15
C VAL A 62 23.59 11.79 -5.17
N ASN A 63 22.96 12.95 -5.15
CA ASN A 63 21.74 13.13 -4.38
C ASN A 63 20.56 12.43 -5.09
N PRO A 64 19.94 11.41 -4.49
CA PRO A 64 18.87 10.64 -5.14
C PRO A 64 17.63 11.49 -5.48
N ALA A 65 17.44 12.63 -4.81
CA ALA A 65 16.30 13.50 -5.06
C ALA A 65 16.42 14.26 -6.40
N ASP A 66 17.62 14.43 -6.94
CA ASP A 66 17.85 15.23 -8.17
C ASP A 66 17.23 14.57 -9.41
N LYS A 67 17.04 13.24 -9.35
CA LYS A 67 16.31 12.46 -10.35
C LYS A 67 14.91 13.01 -10.65
N TYR A 68 14.25 13.64 -9.68
CA TYR A 68 12.85 14.07 -9.80
C TYR A 68 12.71 15.51 -10.30
N GLN A 69 13.80 16.27 -10.41
CA GLN A 69 13.73 17.69 -10.74
C GLN A 69 13.11 17.96 -12.12
N SER A 70 13.36 17.08 -13.10
CA SER A 70 12.77 17.15 -14.44
C SER A 70 11.25 16.98 -14.45
N LYS A 71 10.70 16.20 -13.52
CA LYS A 71 9.24 15.98 -13.38
C LYS A 71 8.56 17.00 -12.48
N ALA A 72 9.32 17.78 -11.70
CA ALA A 72 8.75 18.70 -10.73
C ALA A 72 7.84 19.73 -11.40
N ASP A 73 8.29 20.36 -12.49
CA ASP A 73 7.51 21.40 -13.20
C ASP A 73 6.22 20.83 -13.81
N SER A 74 6.26 19.64 -14.43
CA SER A 74 5.05 19.01 -14.99
C SER A 74 4.02 18.66 -13.91
N MET A 75 4.47 18.18 -12.74
CA MET A 75 3.58 17.88 -11.62
C MET A 75 2.92 19.14 -11.04
N HIS A 76 3.65 20.24 -10.91
CA HIS A 76 3.09 21.51 -10.44
C HIS A 76 2.09 22.09 -11.46
N ARG A 77 2.40 22.01 -12.76
CA ARG A 77 1.47 22.42 -13.83
C ARG A 77 0.19 21.60 -13.80
N TYR A 78 0.29 20.29 -13.61
CA TYR A 78 -0.88 19.41 -13.51
C TYR A 78 -1.72 19.71 -12.25
N GLY A 79 -1.07 19.93 -11.10
CA GLY A 79 -1.75 20.35 -9.87
C GLY A 79 -2.48 21.69 -10.02
N SER A 80 -1.84 22.68 -10.68
CA SER A 80 -2.44 23.97 -10.99
C SER A 80 -3.61 23.85 -11.98
N TRP A 81 -3.49 22.97 -12.97
CA TRP A 81 -4.58 22.70 -13.92
C TRP A 81 -5.79 22.08 -13.24
N LEU A 82 -5.58 21.10 -12.35
CA LEU A 82 -6.66 20.49 -11.56
C LEU A 82 -7.37 21.53 -10.68
N MET A 83 -6.60 22.38 -10.01
CA MET A 83 -7.15 23.49 -9.23
C MET A 83 -7.96 24.48 -10.08
N GLY A 84 -7.50 24.77 -11.31
CA GLY A 84 -8.24 25.61 -12.26
C GLY A 84 -9.55 24.97 -12.76
N CYS A 85 -9.58 23.65 -12.91
CA CYS A 85 -10.79 22.91 -13.31
C CYS A 85 -11.85 22.84 -12.19
N LEU A 86 -11.43 22.67 -10.93
CA LEU A 86 -12.32 22.47 -9.78
C LEU A 86 -12.02 23.42 -8.60
N PRO A 87 -12.08 24.75 -8.80
CA PRO A 87 -11.71 25.71 -7.76
C PRO A 87 -12.67 25.70 -6.55
N LYS A 88 -13.89 25.19 -6.73
CA LYS A 88 -14.90 25.08 -5.66
C LYS A 88 -14.52 24.07 -4.57
N TYR A 89 -13.82 22.99 -4.94
CA TYR A 89 -13.59 21.85 -4.05
C TYR A 89 -12.13 21.70 -3.61
N ILE A 90 -11.19 22.04 -4.49
CA ILE A 90 -9.75 21.93 -4.24
C ILE A 90 -9.28 23.17 -3.47
N GLN A 91 -8.78 22.96 -2.26
CA GLN A 91 -8.30 24.04 -1.40
C GLN A 91 -6.84 24.37 -1.69
N GLN A 92 -6.01 23.34 -1.83
CA GLN A 92 -4.58 23.46 -2.09
C GLN A 92 -4.04 22.16 -2.70
N PHE A 93 -2.84 22.21 -3.26
CA PHE A 93 -2.09 21.03 -3.66
C PHE A 93 -0.66 21.12 -3.12
N SER A 94 -0.03 19.97 -2.88
CA SER A 94 1.38 19.87 -2.52
C SER A 94 2.06 18.83 -3.40
N VAL A 95 3.26 19.16 -3.87
CA VAL A 95 4.11 18.23 -4.63
C VAL A 95 5.34 17.94 -3.80
N TRP A 96 5.62 16.66 -3.59
CA TRP A 96 6.85 16.21 -2.95
C TRP A 96 7.49 15.13 -3.81
N LYS A 97 8.70 15.39 -4.30
CA LYS A 97 9.38 14.55 -5.30
C LYS A 97 8.48 14.31 -6.52
N ASP A 98 7.98 13.10 -6.72
CA ASP A 98 7.08 12.68 -7.80
C ASP A 98 5.63 12.43 -7.33
N GLU A 99 5.30 12.78 -6.08
CA GLU A 99 3.96 12.61 -5.52
C GLU A 99 3.18 13.93 -5.54
N LEU A 100 2.07 13.95 -6.30
CA LEU A 100 1.08 15.01 -6.23
C LEU A 100 0.00 14.66 -5.19
N THR A 101 -0.20 15.56 -4.24
CA THR A 101 -1.27 15.48 -3.24
C THR A 101 -2.21 16.67 -3.37
N ILE A 102 -3.51 16.42 -3.41
CA ILE A 102 -4.55 17.45 -3.47
C ILE A 102 -5.37 17.41 -2.18
N TYR A 103 -5.65 18.58 -1.63
CA TYR A 103 -6.45 18.74 -0.42
C TYR A 103 -7.82 19.25 -0.80
N ILE A 104 -8.85 18.51 -0.39
CA ILE A 104 -10.24 18.79 -0.72
C ILE A 104 -11.09 18.85 0.54
N SER A 105 -12.22 19.56 0.44
CA SER A 105 -13.25 19.49 1.48
C SER A 105 -14.05 18.18 1.42
N PRO A 106 -14.64 17.70 2.53
CA PRO A 106 -15.45 16.48 2.57
C PRO A 106 -16.65 16.51 1.63
N SER A 107 -17.27 17.69 1.47
CA SER A 107 -18.37 17.90 0.52
C SER A 107 -17.94 17.73 -0.94
N GLY A 108 -16.64 17.89 -1.23
CA GLY A 108 -16.05 17.77 -2.55
C GLY A 108 -15.59 16.37 -2.94
N VAL A 109 -15.74 15.37 -2.05
CA VAL A 109 -15.27 13.99 -2.29
C VAL A 109 -15.89 13.45 -3.57
N PHE A 110 -17.20 13.22 -3.59
CA PHE A 110 -17.87 12.63 -4.76
C PHE A 110 -17.58 13.36 -6.11
N PRO A 111 -17.74 14.69 -6.23
CA PRO A 111 -17.49 15.37 -7.51
C PRO A 111 -16.02 15.33 -7.96
N VAL A 112 -15.06 15.44 -7.04
CA VAL A 112 -13.63 15.38 -7.39
C VAL A 112 -13.25 13.99 -7.86
N PHE A 113 -13.67 12.93 -7.15
CA PHE A 113 -13.37 11.56 -7.56
C PHE A 113 -14.06 11.17 -8.86
N SER A 114 -15.28 11.65 -9.10
CA SER A 114 -15.97 11.48 -10.38
C SER A 114 -15.17 12.12 -11.53
N PHE A 115 -14.69 13.36 -11.34
CA PHE A 115 -13.84 14.03 -12.32
C PHE A 115 -12.53 13.27 -12.55
N LEU A 116 -11.84 12.85 -11.49
CA LEU A 116 -10.57 12.10 -11.60
C LEU A 116 -10.75 10.77 -12.33
N LYS A 117 -11.90 10.11 -12.16
CA LYS A 117 -12.20 8.84 -12.84
C LYS A 117 -12.55 9.03 -14.32
N TYR A 118 -13.39 10.00 -14.65
CA TYR A 118 -14.01 10.12 -15.98
C TYR A 118 -13.33 11.12 -16.93
N ASN A 119 -12.52 12.05 -16.44
CA ASN A 119 -11.80 12.98 -17.30
C ASN A 119 -10.67 12.26 -18.06
N THR A 120 -10.60 12.42 -19.39
CA THR A 120 -9.58 11.80 -20.26
C THR A 120 -8.14 12.15 -19.88
N ALA A 121 -7.92 13.34 -19.32
CA ALA A 121 -6.61 13.79 -18.84
C ALA A 121 -6.28 13.29 -17.42
N ALA A 122 -7.24 12.69 -16.69
CA ALA A 122 -7.05 12.21 -15.32
C ALA A 122 -7.17 10.68 -15.20
N GLU A 123 -8.10 10.03 -15.91
CA GLU A 123 -8.33 8.57 -16.01
C GLU A 123 -7.79 7.73 -14.83
N PHE A 124 -8.11 8.12 -13.60
CA PHE A 124 -7.71 7.42 -12.38
C PHE A 124 -8.72 6.32 -12.11
N THR A 125 -8.51 5.18 -12.76
CA THR A 125 -9.46 4.05 -12.77
C THR A 125 -9.36 3.16 -11.54
N GLN A 126 -8.20 3.12 -10.87
CA GLN A 126 -7.94 2.21 -9.76
C GLN A 126 -7.73 2.97 -8.45
N VAL A 127 -8.49 2.57 -7.42
CA VAL A 127 -8.18 2.92 -6.03
C VAL A 127 -7.12 1.96 -5.52
N SER A 128 -5.97 2.50 -5.11
CA SER A 128 -4.86 1.71 -4.56
C SER A 128 -5.00 1.49 -3.06
N SER A 129 -5.46 2.51 -2.33
CA SER A 129 -5.73 2.42 -0.89
C SER A 129 -6.54 3.61 -0.41
N ILE A 130 -7.29 3.41 0.67
CA ILE A 130 -7.91 4.46 1.47
C ILE A 130 -7.47 4.23 2.91
N ALA A 131 -6.91 5.25 3.54
CA ALA A 131 -6.37 5.15 4.89
C ALA A 131 -6.76 6.37 5.71
N GLY A 132 -7.02 6.17 7.01
CA GLY A 132 -7.15 7.25 7.98
C GLY A 132 -5.79 7.59 8.60
N ALA A 133 -5.65 8.83 9.04
CA ALA A 133 -4.58 9.29 9.93
C ALA A 133 -5.20 10.17 11.02
N ASP A 134 -4.79 9.94 12.27
CA ASP A 134 -5.30 10.67 13.43
C ASP A 134 -4.30 11.75 13.89
N TYR A 135 -4.75 13.01 13.85
CA TYR A 135 -4.04 14.20 14.32
C TYR A 135 -4.87 14.90 15.40
N PRO A 136 -4.75 14.52 16.69
CA PRO A 136 -5.61 15.01 17.76
C PRO A 136 -5.48 16.52 18.05
N THR A 137 -4.38 17.15 17.62
CA THR A 137 -4.16 18.59 17.78
C THR A 137 -4.95 19.45 16.77
N ARG A 138 -5.52 18.85 15.73
CA ARG A 138 -6.29 19.57 14.71
C ARG A 138 -7.77 19.62 15.09
N LYS A 139 -8.47 20.67 14.64
CA LYS A 139 -9.93 20.79 14.81
C LYS A 139 -10.69 19.62 14.18
N TYR A 140 -10.27 19.21 12.98
CA TYR A 140 -10.73 17.98 12.34
C TYR A 140 -9.68 16.91 12.60
N ARG A 141 -9.99 16.03 13.54
CA ARG A 141 -9.06 15.03 14.10
C ARG A 141 -8.54 14.06 13.03
N PHE A 142 -9.41 13.60 12.14
CA PHE A 142 -9.07 12.58 11.15
C PHE A 142 -8.73 13.20 9.80
N GLU A 143 -7.68 12.70 9.16
CA GLU A 143 -7.33 12.96 7.76
C GLU A 143 -7.50 11.66 6.98
N ILE A 144 -8.38 11.64 5.99
CA ILE A 144 -8.60 10.46 5.14
C ILE A 144 -7.83 10.68 3.85
N VAL A 145 -6.95 9.72 3.56
CA VAL A 145 -6.03 9.73 2.44
C VAL A 145 -6.46 8.67 1.45
N TYR A 146 -6.76 9.10 0.23
CA TYR A 146 -7.08 8.24 -0.89
C TYR A 146 -5.89 8.24 -1.85
N ASN A 147 -5.39 7.06 -2.20
CA ASN A 147 -4.36 6.91 -3.21
C ASN A 147 -4.98 6.28 -4.46
N LEU A 148 -4.85 6.96 -5.59
CA LEU A 148 -5.36 6.51 -6.89
C LEU A 148 -4.21 6.25 -7.88
N LEU A 149 -4.47 5.34 -8.81
CA LEU A 149 -3.58 5.00 -9.91
C LEU A 149 -4.33 5.12 -11.25
N SER A 150 -3.74 5.86 -12.18
CA SER A 150 -4.13 5.84 -13.59
C SER A 150 -3.23 4.83 -14.30
N VAL A 151 -3.82 3.73 -14.75
CA VAL A 151 -3.10 2.70 -15.52
C VAL A 151 -2.76 3.21 -16.92
N ARG A 152 -3.64 4.03 -17.52
CA ARG A 152 -3.42 4.65 -18.83
C ARG A 152 -2.18 5.53 -18.85
N HIS A 153 -2.08 6.43 -17.86
CA HIS A 153 -1.03 7.44 -17.78
C HIS A 153 0.14 7.04 -16.88
N ASN A 154 0.11 5.81 -16.33
CA ASN A 154 1.05 5.28 -15.34
C ASN A 154 1.43 6.32 -14.26
N SER A 155 0.41 6.98 -13.72
CA SER A 155 0.55 8.13 -12.83
C SER A 155 -0.27 7.92 -11.57
N ARG A 156 0.25 8.39 -10.43
CA ARG A 156 -0.43 8.30 -9.13
C ARG A 156 -0.81 9.68 -8.62
N ILE A 157 -1.92 9.74 -7.90
CA ILE A 157 -2.36 10.94 -7.22
C ILE A 157 -2.87 10.58 -5.84
N ARG A 158 -2.58 11.45 -4.87
CA ARG A 158 -3.11 11.37 -3.52
C ARG A 158 -4.16 12.46 -3.32
N VAL A 159 -5.33 12.08 -2.84
CA VAL A 159 -6.39 13.03 -2.48
C VAL A 159 -6.61 12.93 -0.99
N LYS A 160 -6.63 14.07 -0.32
CA LYS A 160 -6.79 14.13 1.13
C LYS A 160 -8.01 14.93 1.52
N THR A 161 -8.75 14.39 2.47
CA THR A 161 -9.91 15.02 3.09
C THR A 161 -9.74 14.97 4.60
N TYR A 162 -10.61 15.67 5.31
CA TYR A 162 -10.59 15.70 6.77
C TYR A 162 -11.97 15.31 7.30
N ALA A 163 -12.01 14.67 8.46
CA ALA A 163 -13.23 14.30 9.14
C ALA A 163 -13.12 14.59 10.63
N ASP A 164 -14.28 14.73 11.26
CA ASP A 164 -14.39 14.77 12.72
C ASP A 164 -14.85 13.41 13.24
N GLU A 165 -14.99 13.24 14.55
CA GLU A 165 -15.48 11.99 15.13
C GLU A 165 -16.93 11.68 14.79
N VAL A 166 -17.74 12.73 14.62
CA VAL A 166 -19.18 12.61 14.36
C VAL A 166 -19.55 12.99 12.92
N SER A 167 -18.73 13.84 12.28
CA SER A 167 -19.03 14.35 10.94
C SER A 167 -18.78 13.28 9.88
N PRO A 168 -19.80 12.86 9.12
CA PRO A 168 -19.62 11.82 8.14
C PRO A 168 -18.94 12.32 6.86
N VAL A 169 -18.31 11.39 6.14
CA VAL A 169 -17.72 11.61 4.82
C VAL A 169 -18.51 10.85 3.75
N PRO A 170 -18.74 11.41 2.54
CA PRO A 170 -19.39 10.67 1.47
C PRO A 170 -18.59 9.43 1.04
N SER A 171 -19.26 8.29 0.91
CA SER A 171 -18.68 7.05 0.40
C SER A 171 -18.37 7.15 -1.10
N LEU A 172 -17.28 6.51 -1.52
CA LEU A 172 -16.86 6.36 -2.91
C LEU A 172 -17.25 5.00 -3.52
N THR A 173 -17.96 4.16 -2.78
CA THR A 173 -18.35 2.80 -3.23
C THR A 173 -19.12 2.80 -4.55
N SER A 174 -19.94 3.81 -4.82
CA SER A 174 -20.66 3.96 -6.09
C SER A 174 -19.77 4.29 -7.29
N LEU A 175 -18.58 4.85 -7.05
CA LEU A 175 -17.59 5.12 -8.10
C LEU A 175 -16.56 3.99 -8.18
N PHE A 176 -16.14 3.43 -7.06
CA PHE A 176 -15.11 2.41 -7.00
C PHE A 176 -15.55 1.27 -6.09
N ASP A 177 -15.85 0.12 -6.67
CA ASP A 177 -16.27 -1.07 -5.91
C ASP A 177 -15.21 -1.49 -4.87
N GLY A 178 -13.93 -1.30 -5.22
CA GLY A 178 -12.81 -1.58 -4.32
C GLY A 178 -12.75 -0.68 -3.08
N ALA A 179 -13.44 0.46 -3.06
CA ALA A 179 -13.48 1.35 -1.88
C ALA A 179 -14.26 0.75 -0.71
N ASN A 180 -15.15 -0.22 -0.94
CA ASN A 180 -16.02 -0.80 0.08
C ASN A 180 -15.24 -1.34 1.28
N TRP A 181 -14.22 -2.16 1.01
CA TRP A 181 -13.44 -2.78 2.08
C TRP A 181 -12.57 -1.77 2.83
N TYR A 182 -11.97 -0.82 2.11
CA TYR A 182 -11.13 0.19 2.75
C TYR A 182 -11.94 1.19 3.59
N GLU A 183 -13.13 1.59 3.15
CA GLU A 183 -13.99 2.47 3.95
C GLU A 183 -14.48 1.77 5.23
N ARG A 184 -14.76 0.47 5.16
CA ARG A 184 -15.05 -0.35 6.35
C ARG A 184 -13.85 -0.49 7.29
N GLU A 185 -12.65 -0.67 6.75
CA GLU A 185 -11.42 -0.72 7.53
C GLU A 185 -11.17 0.60 8.27
N VAL A 186 -11.33 1.73 7.59
CA VAL A 186 -11.18 3.06 8.20
C VAL A 186 -12.26 3.29 9.28
N TYR A 187 -13.49 2.83 9.05
CA TYR A 187 -14.54 2.86 10.07
C TYR A 187 -14.17 2.01 11.30
N ASP A 188 -13.67 0.79 11.11
CA ASP A 188 -13.32 -0.09 12.21
C ASP A 188 -12.14 0.44 13.05
N LEU A 189 -11.08 0.92 12.37
CA LEU A 189 -9.83 1.29 13.02
C LEU A 189 -9.81 2.73 13.56
N TYR A 190 -10.51 3.66 12.91
CA TYR A 190 -10.55 5.08 13.29
C TYR A 190 -11.94 5.57 13.72
N GLY A 191 -13.01 4.88 13.36
CA GLY A 191 -14.38 5.29 13.70
C GLY A 191 -14.94 6.40 12.80
N VAL A 192 -14.37 6.59 11.61
CA VAL A 192 -14.88 7.57 10.63
C VAL A 192 -16.12 7.00 9.96
N PHE A 193 -17.21 7.77 9.94
CA PHE A 193 -18.48 7.33 9.36
C PHE A 193 -18.57 7.69 7.86
N PHE A 194 -18.95 6.73 7.02
CA PHE A 194 -19.14 6.95 5.58
C PHE A 194 -20.63 6.91 5.20
N VAL A 195 -21.14 8.00 4.64
CA VAL A 195 -22.54 8.11 4.20
C VAL A 195 -22.70 7.57 2.79
N GLY A 196 -23.72 6.72 2.59
CA GLY A 196 -24.01 6.07 1.31
C GLY A 196 -23.25 4.76 1.10
N HIS A 197 -22.56 4.25 2.12
CA HIS A 197 -21.91 2.94 2.07
C HIS A 197 -22.95 1.80 2.20
N PRO A 198 -22.88 0.72 1.40
CA PRO A 198 -23.90 -0.33 1.38
C PRO A 198 -23.93 -1.21 2.65
N ASP A 199 -22.78 -1.56 3.23
CA ASP A 199 -22.67 -2.40 4.44
C ASP A 199 -21.52 -1.90 5.33
N LEU A 200 -21.75 -0.82 6.08
CA LEU A 200 -20.72 -0.24 6.95
C LEU A 200 -20.73 -0.95 8.31
N ARG A 201 -19.81 -1.89 8.49
CA ARG A 201 -19.56 -2.60 9.74
C ARG A 201 -18.08 -2.96 9.88
N ARG A 202 -17.70 -3.35 11.08
CA ARG A 202 -16.36 -3.81 11.45
C ARG A 202 -15.88 -4.97 10.58
N ILE A 203 -14.57 -5.12 10.46
CA ILE A 203 -13.96 -6.10 9.56
C ILE A 203 -12.66 -6.71 10.09
N MET A 204 -11.86 -5.93 10.82
CA MET A 204 -10.59 -6.37 11.39
C MET A 204 -10.70 -6.72 12.88
N THR A 205 -11.53 -5.98 13.62
CA THR A 205 -11.68 -6.18 15.07
C THR A 205 -12.63 -7.33 15.41
N ASP A 206 -12.53 -7.83 16.65
CA ASP A 206 -13.46 -8.85 17.15
C ASP A 206 -14.91 -8.32 17.20
N TYR A 207 -15.88 -9.23 17.15
CA TYR A 207 -17.30 -8.91 17.00
C TYR A 207 -17.84 -8.02 18.13
N GLY A 208 -17.40 -8.27 19.37
CA GLY A 208 -17.80 -7.52 20.57
C GLY A 208 -16.79 -6.46 21.00
N PHE A 209 -15.83 -6.10 20.13
CA PHE A 209 -14.77 -5.16 20.50
C PHE A 209 -15.34 -3.77 20.80
N GLU A 210 -14.81 -3.04 21.76
CA GLU A 210 -15.25 -1.68 22.08
C GLU A 210 -14.11 -0.69 21.85
N GLY A 211 -14.36 0.34 21.03
CA GLY A 211 -13.36 1.33 20.64
C GLY A 211 -12.75 1.11 19.25
N HIS A 212 -11.80 1.98 18.91
CA HIS A 212 -11.17 2.08 17.60
C HIS A 212 -9.63 2.05 17.76
N PRO A 213 -8.95 0.94 17.41
CA PRO A 213 -7.57 0.69 17.84
C PRO A 213 -6.51 1.68 17.37
N LEU A 214 -6.66 2.29 16.20
CA LEU A 214 -5.62 3.15 15.61
C LEU A 214 -5.75 4.64 16.01
N ARG A 215 -6.72 4.96 16.88
CA ARG A 215 -6.79 6.28 17.49
C ARG A 215 -5.65 6.47 18.50
N LYS A 216 -5.12 7.70 18.61
CA LYS A 216 -3.95 8.02 19.45
C LYS A 216 -4.21 7.97 20.96
N ASP A 217 -5.47 8.01 21.36
CA ASP A 217 -5.95 7.84 22.73
C ASP A 217 -6.15 6.37 23.13
N PHE A 218 -6.15 5.43 22.17
CA PHE A 218 -6.30 4.01 22.45
C PHE A 218 -4.97 3.39 22.94
N PRO A 219 -4.95 2.66 24.07
CA PRO A 219 -3.73 2.05 24.59
C PRO A 219 -3.26 0.90 23.70
N LEU A 220 -1.94 0.74 23.55
CA LEU A 220 -1.34 -0.28 22.68
C LEU A 220 -1.84 -1.71 22.97
N THR A 221 -2.05 -2.03 24.24
CA THR A 221 -2.48 -3.36 24.70
C THR A 221 -3.99 -3.54 24.73
N GLY A 222 -4.76 -2.47 24.54
CA GLY A 222 -6.22 -2.48 24.72
C GLY A 222 -6.66 -2.52 26.17
N TYR A 223 -7.95 -2.77 26.38
CA TYR A 223 -8.60 -2.74 27.70
C TYR A 223 -8.95 -4.13 28.25
N THR A 224 -9.07 -5.12 27.38
CA THR A 224 -9.56 -6.46 27.72
C THR A 224 -8.61 -7.53 27.21
N GLU A 225 -8.54 -8.64 27.94
CA GLU A 225 -7.88 -9.86 27.55
C GLU A 225 -8.87 -11.04 27.52
N VAL A 226 -8.41 -12.17 26.98
CA VAL A 226 -9.24 -13.34 26.73
C VAL A 226 -8.59 -14.56 27.37
N ARG A 227 -9.34 -15.29 28.20
CA ARG A 227 -8.89 -16.57 28.76
C ARG A 227 -9.99 -17.62 28.71
N TYR A 228 -9.60 -18.89 28.79
CA TYR A 228 -10.55 -19.99 28.96
C TYR A 228 -10.91 -20.14 30.45
N ASP A 229 -12.20 -20.17 30.75
CA ASP A 229 -12.73 -20.40 32.10
C ASP A 229 -13.25 -21.85 32.19
N GLU A 230 -12.60 -22.66 33.02
CA GLU A 230 -12.94 -24.08 33.19
C GLU A 230 -14.31 -24.28 33.85
N GLU A 231 -14.69 -23.39 34.78
CA GLU A 231 -15.98 -23.48 35.49
C GLU A 231 -17.14 -23.26 34.52
N LYS A 232 -17.01 -22.24 33.65
CA LYS A 232 -18.02 -21.90 32.65
C LYS A 232 -17.86 -22.68 31.34
N LYS A 233 -16.78 -23.44 31.17
CA LYS A 233 -16.39 -24.17 29.95
C LYS A 233 -16.48 -23.32 28.68
N ARG A 234 -16.09 -22.04 28.79
CA ARG A 234 -16.15 -21.08 27.68
C ARG A 234 -15.01 -20.06 27.77
N ILE A 235 -14.79 -19.38 26.66
CA ILE A 235 -13.89 -18.24 26.60
C ILE A 235 -14.58 -17.03 27.26
N VAL A 236 -13.87 -16.35 28.16
CA VAL A 236 -14.32 -15.14 28.85
C VAL A 236 -13.41 -13.96 28.53
N THR A 237 -14.01 -12.78 28.41
CA THR A 237 -13.33 -11.50 28.27
C THR A 237 -13.23 -10.82 29.63
N GLU A 238 -12.02 -10.47 30.05
CA GLU A 238 -11.74 -9.86 31.36
C GLU A 238 -10.91 -8.59 31.18
N PRO A 239 -10.88 -7.67 32.16
CA PRO A 239 -9.96 -6.54 32.14
C PRO A 239 -8.50 -7.00 32.03
N LEU A 240 -7.70 -6.25 31.28
CA LEU A 240 -6.31 -6.60 30.98
C LEU A 240 -5.42 -6.64 32.24
N GLU A 241 -4.67 -7.74 32.44
CA GLU A 241 -3.65 -7.88 33.48
C GLU A 241 -2.35 -8.43 32.89
N LEU A 242 -1.35 -7.58 32.71
CA LEU A 242 -0.05 -7.97 32.16
C LEU A 242 0.93 -8.41 33.24
N THR A 243 1.52 -9.60 33.08
CA THR A 243 2.62 -10.08 33.93
C THR A 243 3.86 -9.18 33.84
N GLN A 244 4.13 -8.64 32.66
CA GLN A 244 5.15 -7.63 32.42
C GLN A 244 4.52 -6.41 31.75
N ALA A 245 4.62 -5.25 32.39
CA ALA A 245 4.17 -3.99 31.82
C ALA A 245 4.97 -3.60 30.57
N PHE A 246 4.30 -2.96 29.61
CA PHE A 246 4.94 -2.37 28.44
C PHE A 246 5.91 -1.26 28.86
N ARG A 247 7.13 -1.27 28.31
CA ARG A 247 8.16 -0.25 28.56
C ARG A 247 8.35 0.58 27.30
N ASN A 248 7.91 1.84 27.35
CA ASN A 248 8.17 2.80 26.28
C ASN A 248 9.62 3.34 26.41
N PHE A 249 10.38 3.30 25.32
CA PHE A 249 11.75 3.81 25.24
C PHE A 249 11.88 5.15 24.50
N GLU A 250 10.76 5.79 24.15
CA GLU A 250 10.72 7.12 23.52
C GLU A 250 11.33 8.23 24.40
N GLY A 251 11.45 8.01 25.72
CA GLY A 251 12.15 8.93 26.63
C GLY A 251 13.64 9.10 26.31
N GLY A 252 14.24 8.18 25.54
CA GLY A 252 15.62 8.28 25.04
C GLY A 252 15.74 8.98 23.67
N SER A 253 14.69 9.62 23.18
CA SER A 253 14.74 10.37 21.92
C SER A 253 15.71 11.56 22.00
N SER A 254 16.27 11.96 20.85
CA SER A 254 17.25 13.05 20.78
C SER A 254 16.65 14.38 21.23
N ALA A 255 17.32 15.05 22.17
CA ALA A 255 16.96 16.42 22.59
C ALA A 255 17.28 17.48 21.51
N TRP A 256 18.16 17.16 20.57
CA TRP A 256 18.55 18.04 19.47
C TRP A 256 17.75 17.73 18.20
N GLU A 257 17.45 18.77 17.42
CA GLU A 257 16.87 18.64 16.09
C GLU A 257 17.81 17.83 15.18
N GLN A 258 17.33 16.67 14.71
CA GLN A 258 18.15 15.73 13.95
C GLN A 258 18.31 16.11 12.47
N VAL A 259 17.32 16.79 11.89
CA VAL A 259 17.27 17.15 10.48
C VAL A 259 16.83 18.60 10.34
N GLY A 260 17.55 19.40 9.56
CA GLY A 260 17.22 20.80 9.32
C GLY A 260 16.08 21.01 8.31
N PRO A 261 15.85 22.26 7.87
CA PRO A 261 14.69 22.65 7.05
C PRO A 261 14.67 22.08 5.62
N GLY A 262 15.74 21.40 5.19
CA GLY A 262 15.85 20.82 3.85
C GLY A 262 16.09 21.85 2.75
N SER A 263 15.88 21.44 1.49
CA SER A 263 16.05 22.28 0.31
C SER A 263 14.73 22.44 -0.44
N ASP A 264 14.35 23.68 -0.76
CA ASP A 264 13.15 23.96 -1.54
C ASP A 264 13.38 23.70 -3.04
N ARG A 265 12.74 22.66 -3.56
CA ARG A 265 12.84 22.20 -4.95
C ARG A 265 11.69 22.68 -5.83
N LYS A 266 10.92 23.68 -5.38
CA LYS A 266 9.89 24.30 -6.22
C LYS A 266 10.50 24.88 -7.50
N PRO A 267 9.93 24.59 -8.68
CA PRO A 267 10.36 25.18 -9.95
C PRO A 267 10.16 26.70 -9.92
N GLU A 268 11.01 27.42 -10.66
CA GLU A 268 10.99 28.90 -10.69
C GLU A 268 9.66 29.46 -11.21
N SER A 269 9.01 28.74 -12.12
CA SER A 269 7.68 29.05 -12.67
C SER A 269 6.57 29.17 -11.61
N PHE A 270 6.72 28.48 -10.46
CA PHE A 270 5.73 28.45 -9.37
C PHE A 270 6.18 29.22 -8.13
N LYS A 271 7.36 29.86 -8.16
CA LYS A 271 7.80 30.77 -7.10
C LYS A 271 7.20 32.15 -7.38
N LEU A 272 6.73 32.81 -6.32
CA LEU A 272 6.22 34.18 -6.44
C LEU A 272 7.36 35.10 -6.93
N PRO A 273 7.10 35.98 -7.91
CA PRO A 273 8.10 36.91 -8.39
C PRO A 273 8.53 37.84 -7.27
N LYS A 274 9.84 37.95 -7.03
CA LYS A 274 10.36 38.91 -6.06
C LYS A 274 10.19 40.33 -6.64
N PRO A 275 9.65 41.29 -5.86
CA PRO A 275 9.57 42.67 -6.32
C PRO A 275 10.98 43.18 -6.65
N LYS A 276 11.11 43.95 -7.73
CA LYS A 276 12.37 44.59 -8.06
C LYS A 276 12.76 45.55 -6.92
N PRO A 277 14.02 45.59 -6.48
CA PRO A 277 14.48 46.60 -5.53
C PRO A 277 14.23 47.99 -6.12
N GLU A 278 13.70 48.90 -5.32
CA GLU A 278 13.59 50.30 -5.73
C GLU A 278 14.99 50.86 -5.98
N GLU A 279 15.17 51.51 -7.14
CA GLU A 279 16.41 52.23 -7.42
C GLU A 279 16.54 53.36 -6.41
N LYS A 280 17.58 53.31 -5.58
CA LYS A 280 17.90 54.42 -4.67
C LYS A 280 18.12 55.65 -5.54
N GLN A 281 17.22 56.62 -5.45
CA GLN A 281 17.47 57.95 -5.99
C GLN A 281 18.76 58.45 -5.32
N GLU A 282 19.85 58.50 -6.07
CA GLU A 282 21.04 59.21 -5.63
C GLU A 282 20.60 60.63 -5.34
N SER A 283 20.61 61.00 -4.06
CA SER A 283 20.41 62.37 -3.62
C SER A 283 21.40 63.23 -4.39
N GLN A 284 20.91 63.98 -5.37
CA GLN A 284 21.69 64.97 -6.10
C GLN A 284 22.25 65.93 -5.04
N LYS A 285 23.56 65.85 -4.82
CA LYS A 285 24.31 66.76 -3.95
C LYS A 285 24.50 68.10 -4.65
#